data_AF-A0A4P5ZGN7-F1
#
_entry.id   AF-A0A4P5ZGN7-F1
#
_cell.length_a   1.000
_cell.length_b   1.000
_cell.length_c   1.000
_cell.angle_alpha   90.00
_cell.angle_beta   90.00
_cell.angle_gamma   90.00
#
_symmetry.space_group_name_H-M   'P 1'
#
loop_
_entity.id
_entity.type
_entity.pdbx_description
1 polymer ?
#
loop_
_entity_poly.entity_id
_entity_poly.type
_entity_poly.pdbx_seq_one_letter_code
_entity_poly.pdbx_strand_id
1 'polypeptide(L)'
;MNSTGRELSQADLIRNYILMGLEPHLQTKLYEQYWRPMEVEFGQEAYGTQFDSFMRHFLTVKTGNIPNQGEVYEAFKAHARSPDVAKAGVEPMVADLRTFARYYCAMTLGAEPDPDLRLAFQDLRELKVDVAYPFLLELYHDYALGDFPKADFLTALRLVESYVFRRAICAIPSNSQNKTFATLTKAVKKDRYIESIQAYLLLLPSYRRFPNDEEFKRELQTKDLYQFRSRSYWIRRLENHNRKERVLVDEYTIEHILPQNENLSSAWKTALGGEWQRIQQTYLHTIGNLTLTGYNSEYSDKTFAQKRDMPGGFKESPLKLNQRLGVVEQWDEDAIRQRADRLSTIALDVWAAPKLETSVLECYKSKPAQQGYTIENHPLLVSGPMAEVFKVFRKEVQALDDCVTEEFLKFYVAYKAESNFVDIVPQTKRLRISLNMPFPEINDPKGLCKDVSSVGRWGNGDVEVSLASLEELPYVIGLVRQSLERQMGGIE
;
A
#
# COMPACT_ATOMS: atom_id res chain seq x y z
N MET A 1 16.93 5.26 -32.93
CA MET A 1 16.64 3.97 -33.57
C MET A 1 17.88 3.11 -33.50
N ASN A 2 17.75 1.82 -33.16
CA ASN A 2 18.84 0.85 -33.32
C ASN A 2 19.00 0.44 -34.80
N SER A 3 20.02 -0.35 -35.12
CA SER A 3 20.30 -0.85 -36.48
C SER A 3 19.19 -1.72 -37.11
N THR A 4 18.10 -2.00 -36.37
CA THR A 4 16.93 -2.76 -36.82
C THR A 4 15.64 -1.92 -36.89
N GLY A 5 15.73 -0.59 -36.74
CA GLY A 5 14.58 0.32 -36.88
C GLY A 5 13.61 0.34 -35.70
N ARG A 6 13.94 -0.32 -34.57
CA ARG A 6 13.16 -0.25 -33.33
C ARG A 6 13.61 0.95 -32.49
N GLU A 7 12.67 1.48 -31.69
CA GLU A 7 12.99 2.44 -30.65
C GLU A 7 13.99 1.82 -29.65
N LEU A 8 14.92 2.64 -29.16
CA LEU A 8 15.89 2.19 -28.16
C LEU A 8 15.17 2.00 -26.83
N SER A 9 15.50 0.93 -26.10
CA SER A 9 15.01 0.76 -24.74
C SER A 9 15.54 1.87 -23.83
N GLN A 10 14.87 2.16 -22.71
CA GLN A 10 15.38 3.11 -21.72
C GLN A 10 16.76 2.69 -21.20
N ALA A 11 16.97 1.37 -21.03
CA ALA A 11 18.27 0.78 -20.70
C ALA A 11 19.36 1.15 -21.72
N ASP A 12 19.08 1.02 -23.01
CA ASP A 12 20.02 1.40 -24.07
C ASP A 12 20.29 2.90 -24.09
N LEU A 13 19.26 3.74 -23.89
CA LEU A 13 19.40 5.19 -23.82
C LEU A 13 20.30 5.62 -22.65
N ILE A 14 20.07 5.05 -21.47
CA ILE A 14 20.86 5.31 -20.26
C ILE A 14 22.30 4.84 -20.45
N ARG A 15 22.52 3.61 -20.95
CA ARG A 15 23.86 3.08 -21.27
C ARG A 15 24.61 4.01 -22.20
N ASN A 16 23.97 4.39 -23.31
CA ASN A 16 24.59 5.25 -24.31
C ASN A 16 24.93 6.61 -23.72
N TYR A 17 24.06 7.20 -22.90
CA TYR A 17 24.34 8.45 -22.21
C TYR A 17 25.55 8.35 -21.27
N ILE A 18 25.66 7.27 -20.50
CA ILE A 18 26.78 7.03 -19.57
C ILE A 18 28.12 6.96 -20.32
N LEU A 19 28.14 6.31 -21.49
CA LEU A 19 29.38 6.05 -22.24
C LEU A 19 29.75 7.18 -23.21
N MET A 20 28.80 8.05 -23.57
CA MET A 20 28.98 9.08 -24.58
C MET A 20 30.01 10.13 -24.16
N GLY A 21 30.96 10.43 -25.05
CA GLY A 21 31.96 11.48 -24.83
C GLY A 21 33.08 11.11 -23.86
N LEU A 22 33.16 9.86 -23.42
CA LEU A 22 34.27 9.34 -22.60
C LEU A 22 35.38 8.76 -23.49
N GLU A 23 36.62 8.80 -23.00
CA GLU A 23 37.76 8.14 -23.65
C GLU A 23 37.55 6.62 -23.77
N PRO A 24 38.04 5.96 -24.84
CA PRO A 24 37.79 4.54 -25.10
C PRO A 24 38.12 3.62 -23.92
N HIS A 25 39.25 3.86 -23.25
CA HIS A 25 39.64 3.06 -22.09
C HIS A 25 38.64 3.17 -20.92
N LEU A 26 38.10 4.37 -20.67
CA LEU A 26 37.11 4.59 -19.63
C LEU A 26 35.75 3.99 -20.01
N GLN A 27 35.35 4.04 -21.28
CA GLN A 27 34.13 3.36 -21.75
C GLN A 27 34.20 1.86 -21.50
N THR A 28 35.31 1.21 -21.89
CA THR A 28 35.54 -0.22 -21.66
C THR A 28 35.50 -0.53 -20.17
N LYS A 29 36.19 0.25 -19.34
CA LYS A 29 36.20 0.07 -17.88
C LYS A 29 34.77 0.13 -17.31
N LEU A 30 34.00 1.17 -17.62
CA LEU A 30 32.64 1.33 -17.08
C LEU A 30 31.70 0.21 -17.53
N TYR A 31 31.82 -0.19 -18.79
CA TYR A 31 30.99 -1.26 -19.33
C TYR A 31 31.34 -2.61 -18.69
N GLU A 32 32.61 -3.01 -18.69
CA GLU A 32 33.03 -4.32 -18.21
C GLU A 32 32.93 -4.46 -16.69
N GLN A 33 33.24 -3.40 -15.94
CA GLN A 33 33.24 -3.45 -14.48
C GLN A 33 31.88 -3.19 -13.87
N TYR A 34 31.00 -2.42 -14.51
CA TYR A 34 29.73 -2.05 -13.88
C TYR A 34 28.50 -2.44 -14.70
N TRP A 35 28.43 -2.03 -15.97
CA TRP A 35 27.20 -2.19 -16.75
C TRP A 35 26.92 -3.66 -17.12
N ARG A 36 27.92 -4.37 -17.67
CA ARG A 36 27.77 -5.75 -18.11
C ARG A 36 27.46 -6.70 -16.94
N PRO A 37 28.12 -6.62 -15.77
CA PRO A 37 27.73 -7.42 -14.60
C PRO A 37 26.26 -7.20 -14.19
N MET A 38 25.77 -5.96 -14.26
CA MET A 38 24.37 -5.64 -14.01
C MET A 38 23.45 -6.30 -15.05
N GLU A 39 23.75 -6.22 -16.36
CA GLU A 39 22.98 -6.92 -17.41
C GLU A 39 22.92 -8.44 -17.16
N VAL A 40 24.02 -9.03 -16.71
CA VAL A 40 24.11 -10.47 -16.39
C VAL A 40 23.29 -10.82 -15.15
N GLU A 41 23.33 -10.00 -14.09
CA GLU A 41 22.57 -10.23 -12.85
C GLU A 41 21.05 -10.19 -13.06
N PHE A 42 20.56 -9.28 -13.91
CA PHE A 42 19.16 -9.28 -14.33
C PHE A 42 18.80 -10.52 -15.15
N GLY A 43 19.74 -11.02 -15.96
CA GLY A 43 19.45 -12.03 -16.97
C GLY A 43 18.66 -11.47 -18.15
N GLN A 44 18.66 -12.20 -19.28
CA GLN A 44 18.15 -11.67 -20.55
C GLN A 44 16.67 -11.27 -20.50
N GLU A 45 15.83 -12.09 -19.87
CA GLU A 45 14.38 -11.85 -19.81
C GLU A 45 14.05 -10.66 -18.89
N ALA A 46 14.49 -10.70 -17.63
CA ALA A 46 14.15 -9.65 -16.68
C ALA A 46 14.84 -8.31 -16.99
N TYR A 47 15.98 -8.29 -17.68
CA TYR A 47 16.57 -7.05 -18.17
C TYR A 47 15.63 -6.32 -19.14
N GLY A 48 14.95 -7.06 -20.04
CA GLY A 48 14.01 -6.48 -20.99
C GLY A 48 12.70 -5.99 -20.36
N THR A 49 12.26 -6.58 -19.25
CA THR A 49 10.93 -6.31 -18.67
C THR A 49 10.95 -5.54 -17.35
N GLN A 50 12.03 -5.61 -16.57
CA GLN A 50 12.10 -5.03 -15.22
C GLN A 50 13.09 -3.86 -15.09
N PHE A 51 14.03 -3.68 -16.02
CA PHE A 51 15.05 -2.63 -15.92
C PHE A 51 14.44 -1.22 -15.79
N ASP A 52 13.40 -0.93 -16.57
CA ASP A 52 12.73 0.38 -16.53
C ASP A 52 12.06 0.65 -15.17
N SER A 53 11.45 -0.38 -14.58
CA SER A 53 10.89 -0.32 -13.23
C SER A 53 11.99 -0.11 -12.19
N PHE A 54 13.09 -0.86 -12.28
CA PHE A 54 14.26 -0.67 -11.44
C PHE A 54 14.77 0.78 -11.52
N MET A 55 14.99 1.32 -12.72
CA MET A 55 15.49 2.68 -12.89
C MET A 55 14.57 3.72 -12.26
N ARG A 56 13.25 3.54 -12.40
CA ARG A 56 12.25 4.40 -11.76
C ARG A 56 12.38 4.35 -10.23
N HIS A 57 12.56 3.16 -9.64
CA HIS A 57 12.77 3.02 -8.20
C HIS A 57 14.11 3.60 -7.74
N PHE A 58 15.20 3.33 -8.46
CA PHE A 58 16.52 3.90 -8.21
C PHE A 58 16.48 5.43 -8.19
N LEU A 59 15.89 6.05 -9.22
CA LEU A 59 15.76 7.50 -9.28
C LEU A 59 14.87 8.04 -8.16
N THR A 60 13.84 7.30 -7.74
CA THR A 60 13.02 7.66 -6.58
C THR A 60 13.86 7.72 -5.31
N VAL A 61 14.74 6.75 -5.08
CA VAL A 61 15.67 6.75 -3.94
C VAL A 61 16.62 7.94 -4.02
N LYS A 62 17.22 8.18 -5.19
CA LYS A 62 18.28 9.20 -5.34
C LYS A 62 17.77 10.64 -5.39
N THR A 63 16.53 10.86 -5.83
CA THR A 63 15.99 12.21 -6.05
C THR A 63 14.82 12.54 -5.12
N GLY A 64 14.21 11.55 -4.47
CA GLY A 64 12.99 11.71 -3.69
C GLY A 64 11.72 11.96 -4.50
N ASN A 65 11.81 11.94 -5.85
CA ASN A 65 10.71 12.14 -6.77
C ASN A 65 10.49 10.88 -7.61
N ILE A 66 9.22 10.51 -7.84
CA ILE A 66 8.86 9.33 -8.63
C ILE A 66 8.73 9.76 -10.11
N PRO A 67 9.62 9.34 -11.02
CA PRO A 67 9.50 9.67 -12.43
C PRO A 67 8.26 9.01 -13.06
N ASN A 68 7.69 9.65 -14.09
CA ASN A 68 6.72 8.99 -14.96
C ASN A 68 7.41 7.91 -15.80
N GLN A 69 6.68 6.87 -16.20
CA GLN A 69 7.26 5.72 -16.91
C GLN A 69 7.92 6.12 -18.25
N GLY A 70 7.35 7.08 -18.99
CA GLY A 70 7.93 7.59 -20.23
C GLY A 70 9.09 8.58 -20.05
N GLU A 71 9.34 9.06 -18.83
CA GLU A 71 10.28 10.15 -18.54
C GLU A 71 11.54 9.66 -17.79
N VAL A 72 11.72 8.35 -17.64
CA VAL A 72 12.83 7.76 -16.88
C VAL A 72 14.19 8.23 -17.40
N TYR A 73 14.41 8.22 -18.72
CA TYR A 73 15.65 8.73 -19.31
C TYR A 73 15.89 10.22 -19.03
N GLU A 74 14.85 11.07 -19.15
CA GLU A 74 14.98 12.50 -18.86
C GLU A 74 15.28 12.75 -17.38
N ALA A 75 14.61 12.05 -16.48
CA ALA A 75 14.88 12.10 -15.05
C ALA A 75 16.30 11.63 -14.72
N PHE A 76 16.80 10.58 -15.38
CA PHE A 76 18.19 10.13 -15.24
C PHE A 76 19.19 11.20 -15.67
N LYS A 77 18.99 11.83 -16.83
CA LYS A 77 19.88 12.93 -17.28
C LYS A 77 19.88 14.10 -16.31
N ALA A 78 18.72 14.46 -15.75
CA ALA A 78 18.62 15.52 -14.75
C ALA A 78 19.41 15.16 -13.48
N HIS A 79 19.28 13.91 -13.01
CA HIS A 79 20.05 13.41 -11.87
C HIS A 79 21.57 13.41 -12.15
N ALA A 80 22.00 12.89 -13.30
CA ALA A 80 23.41 12.85 -13.69
C ALA A 80 24.06 14.24 -13.80
N ARG A 81 23.28 15.26 -14.13
CA ARG A 81 23.73 16.67 -14.22
C ARG A 81 23.63 17.43 -12.90
N SER A 82 23.10 16.82 -11.84
CA SER A 82 23.03 17.48 -10.53
C SER A 82 24.44 17.82 -10.03
N PRO A 83 24.63 18.95 -9.31
CA PRO A 83 25.95 19.42 -8.93
C PRO A 83 26.79 18.38 -8.18
N ASP A 84 26.16 17.62 -7.27
CA ASP A 84 26.84 16.61 -6.46
C ASP A 84 27.30 15.42 -7.29
N VAL A 85 26.46 14.92 -8.19
CA VAL A 85 26.80 13.80 -9.08
C VAL A 85 27.85 14.22 -10.12
N ALA A 86 27.68 15.40 -10.73
CA ALA A 86 28.63 15.92 -11.70
C ALA A 86 30.02 16.13 -11.08
N LYS A 87 30.08 16.56 -9.81
CA LYS A 87 31.33 16.71 -9.06
C LYS A 87 31.98 15.37 -8.70
N ALA A 88 31.19 14.36 -8.33
CA ALA A 88 31.70 13.01 -8.04
C ALA A 88 32.19 12.29 -9.29
N GLY A 89 31.58 12.59 -10.45
CA GLY A 89 31.92 12.01 -11.75
C GLY A 89 31.08 10.79 -12.11
N VAL A 90 31.24 10.34 -13.36
CA VAL A 90 30.42 9.26 -13.95
C VAL A 90 30.67 7.90 -13.30
N GLU A 91 31.90 7.60 -12.89
CA GLU A 91 32.24 6.26 -12.36
C GLU A 91 31.52 5.95 -11.03
N PRO A 92 31.55 6.81 -10.00
CA PRO A 92 30.77 6.59 -8.77
C PRO A 92 29.26 6.45 -9.03
N MET A 93 28.72 7.22 -9.99
CA MET A 93 27.29 7.12 -10.35
C MET A 93 26.94 5.75 -10.93
N VAL A 94 27.76 5.19 -11.82
CA VAL A 94 27.51 3.87 -12.41
C VAL A 94 27.77 2.75 -11.39
N ALA A 95 28.74 2.93 -10.49
CA ALA A 95 28.99 2.00 -9.39
C ALA A 95 27.80 1.92 -8.42
N ASP A 96 27.21 3.07 -8.09
CA ASP A 96 26.01 3.18 -7.26
C ASP A 96 24.79 2.56 -7.97
N LEU A 97 24.60 2.86 -9.26
CA LEU A 97 23.57 2.22 -10.08
C LEU A 97 23.67 0.69 -10.05
N ARG A 98 24.87 0.13 -10.27
CA ARG A 98 25.11 -1.31 -10.18
C ARG A 98 24.78 -1.86 -8.80
N THR A 99 25.17 -1.15 -7.75
CA THR A 99 24.93 -1.57 -6.37
C THR A 99 23.44 -1.72 -6.09
N PHE A 100 22.63 -0.74 -6.49
CA PHE A 100 21.18 -0.80 -6.33
C PHE A 100 20.50 -1.79 -7.28
N ALA A 101 21.04 -2.00 -8.48
CA ALA A 101 20.57 -3.05 -9.38
C ALA A 101 20.71 -4.45 -8.76
N ARG A 102 21.84 -4.71 -8.09
CA ARG A 102 22.06 -5.97 -7.36
C ARG A 102 21.02 -6.16 -6.26
N TYR A 103 20.74 -5.12 -5.47
CA TYR A 103 19.70 -5.18 -4.44
C TYR A 103 18.32 -5.45 -5.04
N TYR A 104 17.98 -4.76 -6.14
CA TYR A 104 16.75 -5.00 -6.86
C TYR A 104 16.65 -6.46 -7.32
N CYS A 105 17.69 -7.02 -7.95
CA CYS A 105 17.70 -8.42 -8.38
C CYS A 105 17.57 -9.40 -7.20
N ALA A 106 18.21 -9.11 -6.05
CA ALA A 106 18.04 -9.90 -4.83
C ALA A 106 16.56 -9.92 -4.37
N MET A 107 15.92 -8.75 -4.40
CA MET A 107 14.52 -8.57 -4.01
C MET A 107 13.51 -9.14 -5.01
N THR A 108 13.76 -9.00 -6.32
CA THR A 108 12.75 -9.26 -7.37
C THR A 108 12.97 -10.57 -8.13
N LEU A 109 14.20 -11.08 -8.19
CA LEU A 109 14.58 -12.25 -9.00
C LEU A 109 14.98 -13.47 -8.15
N GLY A 110 14.83 -13.39 -6.83
CA GLY A 110 15.19 -14.49 -5.93
C GLY A 110 16.70 -14.72 -5.78
N ALA A 111 17.52 -13.74 -6.18
CA ALA A 111 18.97 -13.79 -6.11
C ALA A 111 19.54 -13.53 -4.70
N GLU A 112 18.69 -13.23 -3.70
CA GLU A 112 19.08 -12.97 -2.32
C GLU A 112 19.82 -14.17 -1.71
N PRO A 113 21.09 -14.06 -1.27
CA PRO A 113 21.83 -15.17 -0.70
C PRO A 113 21.31 -15.64 0.67
N ASP A 114 20.82 -14.72 1.52
CA ASP A 114 20.33 -15.08 2.85
C ASP A 114 18.95 -15.76 2.77
N PRO A 115 18.77 -16.95 3.37
CA PRO A 115 17.53 -17.70 3.22
C PRO A 115 16.31 -17.00 3.84
N ASP A 116 16.48 -16.27 4.95
CA ASP A 116 15.35 -15.61 5.63
C ASP A 116 14.89 -14.38 4.84
N LEU A 117 15.85 -13.59 4.34
CA LEU A 117 15.56 -12.45 3.47
C LEU A 117 14.99 -12.91 2.13
N ARG A 118 15.53 -13.97 1.51
CA ARG A 118 15.01 -14.53 0.25
C ARG A 118 13.54 -14.92 0.38
N LEU A 119 13.18 -15.55 1.50
CA LEU A 119 11.80 -15.92 1.79
C LEU A 119 10.92 -14.69 2.02
N ALA A 120 11.38 -13.68 2.75
CA ALA A 120 10.65 -12.43 2.93
C ALA A 120 10.41 -11.72 1.59
N PHE A 121 11.42 -11.63 0.72
CA PHE A 121 11.25 -11.05 -0.60
C PHE A 121 10.33 -11.88 -1.51
N GLN A 122 10.37 -13.21 -1.41
CA GLN A 122 9.37 -14.04 -2.11
C GLN A 122 7.95 -13.69 -1.67
N ASP A 123 7.72 -13.58 -0.36
CA ASP A 123 6.42 -13.20 0.20
C ASP A 123 5.96 -11.83 -0.34
N LEU A 124 6.85 -10.85 -0.38
CA LEU A 124 6.58 -9.52 -0.93
C LEU A 124 6.27 -9.53 -2.44
N ARG A 125 7.01 -10.31 -3.25
CA ARG A 125 6.76 -10.44 -4.70
C ARG A 125 5.40 -11.05 -5.00
N GLU A 126 5.04 -12.12 -4.30
CA GLU A 126 3.75 -12.78 -4.48
C GLU A 126 2.58 -11.90 -4.04
N LEU A 127 2.79 -11.06 -3.01
CA LEU A 127 1.83 -10.05 -2.59
C LEU A 127 1.77 -8.82 -3.53
N LYS A 128 2.78 -8.64 -4.40
CA LYS A 128 2.92 -7.53 -5.35
C LYS A 128 3.02 -6.16 -4.67
N VAL A 129 4.00 -5.99 -3.80
CA VAL A 129 4.25 -4.75 -3.02
C VAL A 129 5.19 -3.75 -3.71
N ASP A 130 5.24 -3.73 -5.04
CA ASP A 130 6.28 -3.01 -5.81
C ASP A 130 6.39 -1.51 -5.48
N VAL A 131 5.28 -0.91 -5.03
CA VAL A 131 5.18 0.47 -4.53
C VAL A 131 6.09 0.76 -3.32
N ALA A 132 6.51 -0.26 -2.57
CA ALA A 132 7.41 -0.15 -1.42
C ALA A 132 8.89 -0.32 -1.81
N TYR A 133 9.21 -0.71 -3.04
CA TYR A 133 10.59 -1.03 -3.43
C TYR A 133 11.58 0.13 -3.27
N PRO A 134 11.25 1.41 -3.54
CA PRO A 134 12.18 2.50 -3.25
C PRO A 134 12.59 2.54 -1.77
N PHE A 135 11.62 2.42 -0.87
CA PHE A 135 11.88 2.35 0.57
C PHE A 135 12.74 1.13 0.94
N LEU A 136 12.41 -0.03 0.40
CA LEU A 136 13.15 -1.27 0.68
C LEU A 136 14.57 -1.27 0.10
N LEU A 137 14.81 -0.63 -1.04
CA LEU A 137 16.13 -0.47 -1.63
C LEU A 137 17.05 0.36 -0.73
N GLU A 138 16.53 1.41 -0.11
CA GLU A 138 17.29 2.22 0.85
C GLU A 138 17.61 1.43 2.12
N LEU A 139 16.64 0.72 2.69
CA LEU A 139 16.90 -0.16 3.84
C LEU A 139 17.89 -1.27 3.52
N TYR A 140 17.81 -1.85 2.32
CA TYR A 140 18.77 -2.86 1.86
C TYR A 140 20.17 -2.25 1.80
N HIS A 141 20.32 -1.04 1.26
CA HIS A 141 21.62 -0.35 1.21
C HIS A 141 22.22 -0.17 2.60
N ASP A 142 21.44 0.31 3.57
CA ASP A 142 21.88 0.46 4.96
C ASP A 142 22.23 -0.90 5.61
N TYR A 143 21.49 -1.96 5.29
CA TYR A 143 21.80 -3.34 5.73
C TYR A 143 23.12 -3.83 5.15
N ALA A 144 23.35 -3.61 3.85
CA ALA A 144 24.54 -4.04 3.15
C ALA A 144 25.82 -3.29 3.60
N LEU A 145 25.67 -2.06 4.12
CA LEU A 145 26.76 -1.30 4.74
C LEU A 145 27.03 -1.73 6.20
N GLY A 146 26.11 -2.47 6.82
CA GLY A 146 26.21 -2.91 8.21
C GLY A 146 25.60 -1.96 9.22
N ASP A 147 24.97 -0.86 8.78
CA ASP A 147 24.33 0.14 9.64
C ASP A 147 22.93 -0.31 10.12
N PHE A 148 22.33 -1.28 9.43
CA PHE A 148 21.01 -1.80 9.75
C PHE A 148 21.04 -3.33 9.96
N PRO A 149 20.83 -3.83 11.19
CA PRO A 149 20.93 -5.26 11.47
C PRO A 149 19.93 -6.12 10.67
N LYS A 150 20.34 -7.35 10.28
CA LYS A 150 19.47 -8.31 9.56
C LYS A 150 18.11 -8.50 10.25
N ALA A 151 18.10 -8.66 11.57
CA ALA A 151 16.86 -8.91 12.33
C ALA A 151 15.88 -7.75 12.21
N ASP A 152 16.39 -6.52 12.23
CA ASP A 152 15.60 -5.32 12.06
C ASP A 152 15.13 -5.19 10.60
N PHE A 153 16.00 -5.46 9.63
CA PHE A 153 15.59 -5.46 8.22
C PHE A 153 14.46 -6.46 7.96
N LEU A 154 14.56 -7.68 8.50
CA LEU A 154 13.50 -8.66 8.41
C LEU A 154 12.20 -8.14 9.07
N THR A 155 12.30 -7.49 10.22
CA THR A 155 11.15 -6.88 10.91
C THR A 155 10.49 -5.81 10.03
N ALA A 156 11.28 -4.94 9.38
CA ALA A 156 10.77 -3.93 8.46
C ALA A 156 10.05 -4.56 7.26
N LEU A 157 10.61 -5.62 6.66
CA LEU A 157 9.97 -6.37 5.56
C LEU A 157 8.61 -6.94 5.99
N ARG A 158 8.51 -7.51 7.20
CA ARG A 158 7.26 -8.05 7.74
C ARG A 158 6.22 -6.97 8.07
N LEU A 159 6.65 -5.78 8.50
CA LEU A 159 5.75 -4.64 8.68
C LEU A 159 5.16 -4.15 7.35
N VAL A 160 5.99 -4.07 6.29
CA VAL A 160 5.53 -3.72 4.94
C VAL A 160 4.55 -4.77 4.41
N GLU A 161 4.88 -6.06 4.53
CA GLU A 161 4.02 -7.18 4.16
C GLU A 161 2.65 -7.10 4.87
N SER A 162 2.67 -6.95 6.20
CA SER A 162 1.48 -6.88 7.04
C SER A 162 0.60 -5.67 6.67
N TYR A 163 1.20 -4.49 6.50
CA TYR A 163 0.48 -3.28 6.09
C TYR A 163 -0.27 -3.47 4.77
N VAL A 164 0.40 -3.98 3.73
CA VAL A 164 -0.23 -4.16 2.42
C VAL A 164 -1.31 -5.23 2.47
N PHE A 165 -1.03 -6.38 3.12
CA PHE A 165 -2.00 -7.48 3.18
C PHE A 165 -3.25 -7.10 3.98
N ARG A 166 -3.08 -6.49 5.17
CA ARG A 166 -4.20 -6.05 6.01
C ARG A 166 -5.09 -5.05 5.26
N ARG A 167 -4.51 -4.07 4.57
CA ARG A 167 -5.29 -3.10 3.78
C ARG A 167 -6.08 -3.77 2.67
N ALA A 168 -5.50 -4.76 1.99
CA ALA A 168 -6.19 -5.49 0.94
C ALA A 168 -7.38 -6.31 1.48
N ILE A 169 -7.23 -6.93 2.66
CA ILE A 169 -8.33 -7.62 3.35
C ILE A 169 -9.42 -6.64 3.77
N CYS A 170 -9.06 -5.53 4.42
CA CYS A 170 -9.99 -4.48 4.86
C CYS A 170 -10.50 -3.56 3.74
N ALA A 171 -10.28 -3.92 2.47
CA ALA A 171 -10.75 -3.19 1.29
C ALA A 171 -10.31 -1.72 1.24
N ILE A 172 -9.16 -1.37 1.81
CA ILE A 172 -8.61 -0.02 1.76
C ILE A 172 -7.84 0.16 0.44
N PRO A 173 -8.19 1.16 -0.41
CA PRO A 173 -7.60 1.34 -1.74
C PRO A 173 -6.07 1.48 -1.76
N SER A 174 -5.42 0.94 -2.79
CA SER A 174 -3.95 0.96 -2.90
C SER A 174 -3.36 2.28 -3.42
N ASN A 175 -4.18 3.20 -3.89
CA ASN A 175 -3.75 4.41 -4.63
C ASN A 175 -2.80 5.30 -3.81
N SER A 176 -2.96 5.32 -2.48
CA SER A 176 -2.14 6.10 -1.55
C SER A 176 -0.82 5.42 -1.15
N GLN A 177 -0.57 4.16 -1.53
CA GLN A 177 0.59 3.40 -1.05
C GLN A 177 1.92 3.99 -1.54
N ASN A 178 2.00 4.43 -2.80
CA ASN A 178 3.21 5.10 -3.34
C ASN A 178 3.62 6.29 -2.47
N LYS A 179 2.66 7.15 -2.11
CA LYS A 179 2.91 8.33 -1.26
C LYS A 179 3.25 7.93 0.17
N THR A 180 2.60 6.88 0.69
CA THR A 180 2.88 6.33 2.02
C THR A 180 4.35 5.91 2.12
N PHE A 181 4.84 5.05 1.22
CA PHE A 181 6.23 4.58 1.29
C PHE A 181 7.25 5.68 0.99
N ALA A 182 6.96 6.59 0.05
CA ALA A 182 7.84 7.73 -0.23
C ALA A 182 8.00 8.69 0.97
N THR A 183 6.93 8.88 1.75
CA THR A 183 7.00 9.71 2.97
C THR A 183 7.55 8.95 4.17
N LEU A 184 7.33 7.63 4.26
CA LEU A 184 7.96 6.77 5.24
C LEU A 184 9.49 6.86 5.13
N THR A 185 10.05 6.74 3.94
CA THR A 185 11.50 6.88 3.70
C THR A 185 12.08 8.14 4.37
N LYS A 186 11.40 9.28 4.24
CA LYS A 186 11.83 10.56 4.84
C LYS A 186 11.62 10.64 6.34
N ALA A 187 10.69 9.86 6.88
CA ALA A 187 10.31 9.87 8.29
C ALA A 187 11.14 8.89 9.15
N VAL A 188 11.81 7.91 8.54
CA VAL A 188 12.64 6.95 9.27
C VAL A 188 13.82 7.67 9.93
N LYS A 189 13.97 7.42 11.23
CA LYS A 189 15.11 7.88 12.02
C LYS A 189 16.13 6.76 12.08
N LYS A 190 17.32 6.95 11.50
CA LYS A 190 18.36 5.91 11.39
C LYS A 190 18.95 5.47 12.74
N ASP A 191 18.88 6.29 13.78
CA ASP A 191 19.24 5.88 15.15
C ASP A 191 18.16 4.98 15.80
N ARG A 192 16.96 4.92 15.22
CA ARG A 192 15.78 4.21 15.74
C ARG A 192 14.91 3.66 14.61
N TYR A 193 15.49 2.86 13.72
CA TYR A 193 14.84 2.37 12.50
C TYR A 193 13.45 1.77 12.79
N ILE A 194 13.38 0.70 13.57
CA ILE A 194 12.13 -0.04 13.80
C ILE A 194 11.11 0.79 14.55
N GLU A 195 11.52 1.48 15.62
CA GLU A 195 10.64 2.36 16.38
C GLU A 195 9.98 3.42 15.49
N SER A 196 10.78 4.09 14.63
CA SER A 196 10.27 5.14 13.75
C SER A 196 9.39 4.60 12.62
N ILE A 197 9.69 3.42 12.05
CA ILE A 197 8.83 2.74 11.07
C ILE A 197 7.49 2.36 11.69
N GLN A 198 7.51 1.74 12.89
CA GLN A 198 6.31 1.36 13.61
C GLN A 198 5.46 2.57 13.98
N ALA A 199 6.07 3.63 14.52
CA ALA A 199 5.39 4.86 14.86
C ALA A 199 4.75 5.51 13.63
N TYR A 200 5.48 5.58 12.51
CA TYR A 200 4.93 6.11 11.27
C TYR A 200 3.69 5.33 10.82
N LEU A 201 3.75 4.00 10.78
CA LEU A 201 2.63 3.16 10.35
C LEU A 201 1.40 3.29 11.27
N LEU A 202 1.61 3.42 12.59
CA LEU A 202 0.54 3.61 13.57
C LEU A 202 -0.11 5.00 13.49
N LEU A 203 0.63 6.02 13.04
CA LEU A 203 0.15 7.40 12.91
C LEU A 203 -0.47 7.71 11.54
N LEU A 204 -0.55 6.74 10.64
CA LEU A 204 -1.15 6.96 9.33
C LEU A 204 -2.65 7.28 9.46
N PRO A 205 -3.14 8.34 8.78
CA PRO A 205 -4.54 8.77 8.89
C PRO A 205 -5.47 7.84 8.11
N SER A 206 -6.73 7.77 8.55
CA SER A 206 -7.90 7.13 7.90
C SER A 206 -7.60 6.32 6.62
N TYR A 207 -7.58 6.94 5.44
CA TYR A 207 -7.43 6.25 4.15
C TYR A 207 -6.05 5.60 3.89
N ARG A 208 -5.01 5.96 4.65
CA ARG A 208 -3.68 5.33 4.67
C ARG A 208 -3.45 4.48 5.92
N ARG A 209 -4.41 4.39 6.83
CA ARG A 209 -4.21 3.77 8.13
C ARG A 209 -3.74 2.32 8.02
N PHE A 210 -3.04 1.88 9.05
CA PHE A 210 -2.76 0.47 9.30
C PHE A 210 -4.00 -0.16 9.99
N PRO A 211 -4.69 -1.15 9.38
CA PRO A 211 -5.86 -1.78 10.01
C PRO A 211 -5.50 -2.45 11.34
N ASN A 212 -6.31 -2.19 12.37
CA ASN A 212 -6.11 -2.80 13.69
C ASN A 212 -6.49 -4.28 13.69
N ASP A 213 -6.19 -4.98 14.78
CA ASP A 213 -6.41 -6.42 14.89
C ASP A 213 -7.90 -6.79 14.85
N GLU A 214 -8.77 -6.00 15.50
CA GLU A 214 -10.21 -6.29 15.51
C GLU A 214 -10.84 -6.20 14.12
N GLU A 215 -10.53 -5.12 13.39
CA GLU A 215 -11.01 -4.92 12.03
C GLU A 215 -10.44 -5.98 11.09
N PHE A 216 -9.12 -6.18 11.09
CA PHE A 216 -8.49 -7.16 10.21
C PHE A 216 -9.04 -8.56 10.44
N LYS A 217 -9.20 -8.97 11.71
CA LYS A 217 -9.78 -10.27 12.06
C LYS A 217 -11.21 -10.41 11.55
N ARG A 218 -12.05 -9.38 11.74
CA ARG A 218 -13.45 -9.38 11.30
C ARG A 218 -13.57 -9.47 9.78
N GLU A 219 -12.85 -8.61 9.06
CA GLU A 219 -12.92 -8.58 7.58
C GLU A 219 -12.36 -9.87 6.96
N LEU A 220 -11.30 -10.46 7.54
CA LEU A 220 -10.72 -11.70 7.04
C LEU A 220 -11.69 -12.90 7.09
N GLN A 221 -12.59 -12.92 8.08
CA GLN A 221 -13.55 -14.01 8.25
C GLN A 221 -14.62 -14.04 7.15
N THR A 222 -14.96 -12.89 6.58
CA THR A 222 -16.07 -12.73 5.63
C THR A 222 -15.61 -12.46 4.19
N LYS A 223 -14.33 -12.12 3.99
CA LYS A 223 -13.76 -11.85 2.67
C LYS A 223 -13.87 -13.06 1.74
N ASP A 224 -14.22 -12.82 0.47
CA ASP A 224 -13.97 -13.78 -0.60
C ASP A 224 -12.46 -13.89 -0.82
N LEU A 225 -11.87 -14.97 -0.31
CA LEU A 225 -10.44 -15.27 -0.42
C LEU A 225 -10.12 -16.19 -1.60
N TYR A 226 -11.14 -16.73 -2.28
CA TYR A 226 -10.97 -17.62 -3.43
C TYR A 226 -10.83 -16.85 -4.73
N GLN A 227 -11.49 -15.70 -4.87
CA GLN A 227 -11.35 -14.80 -6.02
C GLN A 227 -10.34 -13.68 -5.72
N PHE A 228 -9.77 -13.68 -4.52
CA PHE A 228 -8.79 -12.69 -4.11
C PHE A 228 -7.50 -12.75 -4.93
N ARG A 229 -7.03 -11.59 -5.40
CA ARG A 229 -5.82 -11.45 -6.23
C ARG A 229 -4.59 -12.15 -5.61
N SER A 230 -4.46 -12.11 -4.29
CA SER A 230 -3.33 -12.68 -3.54
C SER A 230 -3.67 -14.02 -2.90
N ARG A 231 -4.53 -14.83 -3.54
CA ARG A 231 -4.98 -16.14 -3.05
C ARG A 231 -3.84 -17.10 -2.71
N SER A 232 -2.96 -17.38 -3.68
CA SER A 232 -1.86 -18.32 -3.48
C SER A 232 -0.91 -17.86 -2.37
N TYR A 233 -0.67 -16.55 -2.30
CA TYR A 233 0.16 -15.93 -1.29
C TYR A 233 -0.36 -16.19 0.13
N TRP A 234 -1.63 -15.88 0.43
CA TRP A 234 -2.12 -15.97 1.82
C TRP A 234 -2.16 -17.43 2.29
N ILE A 235 -2.52 -18.37 1.41
CA ILE A 235 -2.54 -19.80 1.71
C ILE A 235 -1.14 -20.30 2.02
N ARG A 236 -0.17 -20.01 1.14
CA ARG A 236 1.24 -20.38 1.33
C ARG A 236 1.79 -19.81 2.64
N ARG A 237 1.52 -18.52 2.88
CA ARG A 237 2.06 -17.78 4.02
C ARG A 237 1.49 -18.32 5.33
N LEU A 238 0.19 -18.61 5.39
CA LEU A 238 -0.49 -19.14 6.57
C LEU A 238 -0.08 -20.60 6.86
N GLU A 239 -0.04 -21.48 5.85
CA GLU A 239 0.40 -22.88 6.01
C GLU A 239 1.85 -22.97 6.52
N ASN A 240 2.74 -22.12 6.01
CA ASN A 240 4.16 -22.14 6.34
C ASN A 240 4.55 -21.22 7.51
N HIS A 241 3.59 -20.57 8.18
CA HIS A 241 3.90 -19.75 9.35
C HIS A 241 4.44 -20.62 10.51
N ASN A 242 5.56 -20.19 11.11
CA ASN A 242 6.27 -20.92 12.17
C ASN A 242 6.47 -22.41 11.87
N ARG A 243 6.89 -22.73 10.64
CA ARG A 243 7.14 -24.11 10.19
C ARG A 243 8.59 -24.24 9.72
N LYS A 244 9.37 -25.11 10.37
CA LYS A 244 10.76 -25.42 9.97
C LYS A 244 10.78 -26.28 8.70
N GLU A 245 9.95 -27.32 8.66
CA GLU A 245 9.77 -28.21 7.51
C GLU A 245 8.69 -27.65 6.59
N ARG A 246 9.08 -26.74 5.69
CA ARG A 246 8.12 -26.05 4.82
C ARG A 246 7.40 -27.01 3.87
N VAL A 247 6.13 -26.70 3.60
CA VAL A 247 5.30 -27.37 2.59
C VAL A 247 5.36 -26.56 1.30
N LEU A 248 5.70 -27.25 0.20
CA LEU A 248 5.57 -26.72 -1.17
C LEU A 248 4.09 -26.74 -1.56
N VAL A 249 3.39 -25.64 -1.32
CA VAL A 249 1.94 -25.59 -1.54
C VAL A 249 1.54 -25.70 -3.02
N ASP A 250 2.47 -25.49 -3.95
CA ASP A 250 2.25 -25.56 -5.39
C ASP A 250 1.93 -26.99 -5.87
N GLU A 251 2.25 -28.01 -5.05
CA GLU A 251 1.88 -29.41 -5.29
C GLU A 251 0.44 -29.73 -4.84
N TYR A 252 -0.24 -28.78 -4.20
CA TYR A 252 -1.59 -28.95 -3.67
C TYR A 252 -2.59 -28.09 -4.45
N THR A 253 -3.84 -28.51 -4.40
CA THR A 253 -4.95 -27.72 -4.93
C THR A 253 -5.76 -27.12 -3.78
N ILE A 254 -6.45 -26.01 -4.08
CA ILE A 254 -7.37 -25.39 -3.13
C ILE A 254 -8.67 -26.19 -3.14
N GLU A 255 -9.11 -26.57 -1.95
CA GLU A 255 -10.34 -27.31 -1.70
C GLU A 255 -11.38 -26.45 -1.02
N HIS A 256 -12.63 -26.64 -1.44
CA HIS A 256 -13.82 -26.14 -0.78
C HIS A 256 -14.45 -27.25 0.05
N ILE A 257 -14.34 -27.15 1.37
CA ILE A 257 -14.83 -28.22 2.27
C ILE A 257 -16.34 -28.42 2.06
N LEU A 258 -17.11 -27.33 2.15
CA LEU A 258 -18.46 -27.20 1.60
C LEU A 258 -18.36 -26.99 0.09
N PRO A 259 -18.90 -27.89 -0.76
CA PRO A 259 -18.73 -27.82 -2.20
C PRO A 259 -19.35 -26.57 -2.85
N GLN A 260 -18.79 -26.21 -4.01
CA GLN A 260 -19.29 -25.10 -4.85
C GLN A 260 -20.55 -25.45 -5.63
N ASN A 261 -20.94 -26.73 -5.71
CA ASN A 261 -22.08 -27.16 -6.50
C ASN A 261 -23.38 -26.50 -6.02
N GLU A 262 -24.08 -25.80 -6.91
CA GLU A 262 -25.38 -25.18 -6.63
C GLU A 262 -26.44 -26.23 -6.24
N ASN A 263 -26.32 -27.43 -6.79
CA ASN A 263 -27.18 -28.57 -6.49
C ASN A 263 -26.54 -29.47 -5.43
N LEU A 264 -26.39 -28.94 -4.21
CA LEU A 264 -25.88 -29.72 -3.08
C LEU A 264 -26.68 -31.02 -2.89
N SER A 265 -25.97 -32.08 -2.49
CA SER A 265 -26.59 -33.36 -2.16
C SER A 265 -27.56 -33.22 -0.99
N SER A 266 -28.52 -34.15 -0.87
CA SER A 266 -29.46 -34.16 0.26
C SER A 266 -28.74 -34.20 1.61
N ALA A 267 -27.63 -34.94 1.71
CA ALA A 267 -26.82 -35.00 2.92
C ALA A 267 -26.20 -33.64 3.30
N TRP A 268 -25.71 -32.87 2.32
CA TRP A 268 -25.21 -31.51 2.58
C TRP A 268 -26.32 -30.57 3.01
N LYS A 269 -27.48 -30.62 2.35
CA LYS A 269 -28.66 -29.82 2.73
C LYS A 269 -29.13 -30.13 4.15
N THR A 270 -29.14 -31.41 4.53
CA THR A 270 -29.47 -31.81 5.91
C THR A 270 -28.44 -31.32 6.93
N ALA A 271 -27.14 -31.41 6.63
CA ALA A 271 -26.08 -30.95 7.52
C ALA A 271 -26.10 -29.43 7.75
N LEU A 272 -26.44 -28.65 6.72
CA LEU A 272 -26.53 -27.19 6.79
C LEU A 272 -27.89 -26.68 7.30
N GLY A 273 -28.92 -27.54 7.30
CA GLY A 273 -30.26 -27.19 7.75
C GLY A 273 -31.10 -26.42 6.72
N GLY A 274 -32.20 -25.81 7.19
CA GLY A 274 -33.18 -25.13 6.32
C GLY A 274 -32.63 -23.91 5.57
N GLU A 275 -31.55 -23.30 6.07
CA GLU A 275 -30.91 -22.10 5.54
C GLU A 275 -29.68 -22.41 4.66
N TRP A 276 -29.57 -23.63 4.15
CA TRP A 276 -28.36 -24.11 3.45
C TRP A 276 -27.92 -23.21 2.29
N GLN A 277 -28.85 -22.63 1.53
CA GLN A 277 -28.52 -21.72 0.42
C GLN A 277 -27.80 -20.47 0.92
N ARG A 278 -28.33 -19.84 1.98
CA ARG A 278 -27.73 -18.64 2.59
C ARG A 278 -26.35 -18.97 3.12
N ILE A 279 -26.20 -20.10 3.81
CA ILE A 279 -24.93 -20.54 4.40
C ILE A 279 -23.90 -20.76 3.29
N GLN A 280 -24.26 -21.50 2.23
CA GLN A 280 -23.37 -21.72 1.10
C GLN A 280 -22.95 -20.39 0.47
N GLN A 281 -23.90 -19.53 0.09
CA GLN A 281 -23.60 -18.24 -0.54
C GLN A 281 -22.71 -17.35 0.33
N THR A 282 -22.91 -17.37 1.66
CA THR A 282 -22.15 -16.52 2.59
C THR A 282 -20.72 -17.02 2.79
N TYR A 283 -20.51 -18.34 2.94
CA TYR A 283 -19.23 -18.86 3.40
C TYR A 283 -18.41 -19.59 2.36
N LEU A 284 -18.94 -19.86 1.16
CA LEU A 284 -18.30 -20.71 0.15
C LEU A 284 -16.83 -20.34 -0.10
N HIS A 285 -16.56 -19.04 -0.27
CA HIS A 285 -15.23 -18.53 -0.60
C HIS A 285 -14.47 -17.92 0.58
N THR A 286 -14.93 -18.16 1.80
CA THR A 286 -14.33 -17.58 3.02
C THR A 286 -13.19 -18.42 3.58
N ILE A 287 -12.36 -17.81 4.43
CA ILE A 287 -11.24 -18.48 5.10
C ILE A 287 -11.67 -19.75 5.85
N GLY A 288 -12.89 -19.78 6.38
CA GLY A 288 -13.45 -20.91 7.11
C GLY A 288 -13.65 -22.16 6.24
N ASN A 289 -13.98 -21.98 4.96
CA ASN A 289 -14.31 -23.07 4.05
C ASN A 289 -13.17 -23.50 3.10
N LEU A 290 -12.15 -22.66 2.94
CA LEU A 290 -11.03 -22.93 2.05
C LEU A 290 -9.90 -23.69 2.75
N THR A 291 -9.30 -24.65 2.05
CA THR A 291 -8.10 -25.36 2.50
C THR A 291 -7.25 -25.89 1.35
N LEU A 292 -6.19 -26.63 1.66
CA LEU A 292 -5.34 -27.32 0.69
C LEU A 292 -5.54 -28.84 0.76
N THR A 293 -5.47 -29.51 -0.40
CA THR A 293 -5.43 -30.98 -0.49
C THR A 293 -4.73 -31.46 -1.77
N GLY A 294 -4.10 -32.63 -1.68
CA GLY A 294 -3.59 -33.37 -2.84
C GLY A 294 -4.63 -34.31 -3.46
N TYR A 295 -5.80 -34.49 -2.83
CA TYR A 295 -6.81 -35.49 -3.17
C TYR A 295 -8.14 -34.87 -3.65
N ASN A 296 -8.07 -33.71 -4.31
CA ASN A 296 -9.26 -32.89 -4.63
C ASN A 296 -10.23 -33.64 -5.56
N SER A 297 -9.69 -34.32 -6.58
CA SER A 297 -10.45 -35.19 -7.48
C SER A 297 -11.24 -36.27 -6.74
N GLU A 298 -10.67 -36.83 -5.69
CA GLU A 298 -11.25 -37.89 -4.89
C GLU A 298 -12.22 -37.34 -3.85
N TYR A 299 -12.04 -36.10 -3.39
CA TYR A 299 -12.96 -35.43 -2.47
C TYR A 299 -14.28 -35.10 -3.18
N SER A 300 -14.23 -34.42 -4.32
CA SER A 300 -15.42 -34.08 -5.12
C SER A 300 -16.59 -33.55 -4.25
N ASP A 301 -17.84 -33.91 -4.56
CA ASP A 301 -19.05 -33.55 -3.80
C ASP A 301 -19.35 -34.50 -2.64
N LYS A 302 -18.37 -35.30 -2.19
CA LYS A 302 -18.55 -36.17 -1.01
C LYS A 302 -18.96 -35.35 0.20
N THR A 303 -19.68 -35.99 1.11
CA THR A 303 -20.01 -35.40 2.41
C THR A 303 -18.75 -35.14 3.21
N PHE A 304 -18.80 -34.20 4.15
CA PHE A 304 -17.65 -33.90 5.01
C PHE A 304 -17.11 -35.15 5.73
N ALA A 305 -17.99 -35.99 6.30
CA ALA A 305 -17.57 -37.22 6.98
C ALA A 305 -16.79 -38.16 6.06
N GLN A 306 -17.21 -38.29 4.78
CA GLN A 306 -16.48 -39.07 3.80
C GLN A 306 -15.13 -38.45 3.44
N LYS A 307 -15.05 -37.12 3.21
CA LYS A 307 -13.77 -36.41 2.95
C LYS A 307 -12.82 -36.52 4.15
N ARG A 308 -13.36 -36.54 5.37
CA ARG A 308 -12.62 -36.66 6.62
C ARG A 308 -12.05 -38.06 6.83
N ASP A 309 -12.86 -39.10 6.59
CA ASP A 309 -12.57 -40.48 7.01
C ASP A 309 -11.99 -41.36 5.90
N MET A 310 -12.00 -40.93 4.64
CA MET A 310 -11.38 -41.69 3.55
C MET A 310 -9.85 -41.73 3.66
N PRO A 311 -9.17 -42.72 3.04
CA PRO A 311 -7.71 -42.72 2.94
C PRO A 311 -7.21 -41.42 2.29
N GLY A 312 -6.21 -40.76 2.88
CA GLY A 312 -5.76 -39.42 2.47
C GLY A 312 -6.72 -38.28 2.84
N GLY A 313 -7.75 -38.57 3.64
CA GLY A 313 -8.75 -37.62 4.11
C GLY A 313 -8.23 -36.64 5.17
N PHE A 314 -9.10 -35.75 5.65
CA PHE A 314 -8.72 -34.73 6.62
C PHE A 314 -8.17 -35.27 7.96
N LYS A 315 -8.50 -36.52 8.33
CA LYS A 315 -7.91 -37.18 9.51
C LYS A 315 -6.41 -37.49 9.37
N GLU A 316 -5.96 -37.74 8.15
CA GLU A 316 -4.59 -38.16 7.84
C GLU A 316 -3.73 -37.01 7.29
N SER A 317 -4.34 -35.86 7.02
CA SER A 317 -3.67 -34.72 6.40
C SER A 317 -2.55 -34.12 7.27
N PRO A 318 -1.31 -33.95 6.74
CA PRO A 318 -0.18 -33.34 7.47
C PRO A 318 -0.16 -31.79 7.44
N LEU A 319 -1.10 -31.17 6.72
CA LEU A 319 -1.16 -29.72 6.51
C LEU A 319 -1.68 -28.98 7.75
N LYS A 320 -1.04 -27.85 8.10
CA LYS A 320 -1.47 -27.00 9.22
C LYS A 320 -2.88 -26.43 9.00
N LEU A 321 -3.22 -26.06 7.76
CA LEU A 321 -4.55 -25.56 7.40
C LEU A 321 -5.66 -26.59 7.64
N ASN A 322 -5.34 -27.88 7.59
CA ASN A 322 -6.27 -28.98 7.83
C ASN A 322 -6.31 -29.44 9.29
N GLN A 323 -5.44 -28.91 10.16
CA GLN A 323 -5.45 -29.27 11.58
C GLN A 323 -6.84 -29.06 12.19
N ARG A 324 -7.24 -30.03 13.02
CA ARG A 324 -8.56 -30.16 13.67
C ARG A 324 -9.73 -30.56 12.76
N LEU A 325 -9.61 -30.51 11.43
CA LEU A 325 -10.70 -31.01 10.56
C LEU A 325 -10.98 -32.51 10.79
N GLY A 326 -9.95 -33.28 11.14
CA GLY A 326 -10.08 -34.72 11.45
C GLY A 326 -10.99 -35.08 12.63
N VAL A 327 -11.27 -34.13 13.55
CA VAL A 327 -12.11 -34.36 14.74
C VAL A 327 -13.48 -33.68 14.67
N VAL A 328 -13.73 -32.87 13.63
CA VAL A 328 -15.04 -32.25 13.44
C VAL A 328 -16.03 -33.34 13.02
N GLU A 329 -17.20 -33.40 13.66
CA GLU A 329 -18.22 -34.41 13.36
C GLU A 329 -19.13 -34.02 12.20
N GLN A 330 -19.56 -32.76 12.19
CA GLN A 330 -20.47 -32.20 11.20
C GLN A 330 -19.91 -30.88 10.67
N TRP A 331 -20.11 -30.63 9.37
CA TRP A 331 -19.67 -29.40 8.71
C TRP A 331 -20.88 -28.51 8.42
N ASP A 332 -21.30 -27.78 9.45
CA ASP A 332 -22.40 -26.82 9.44
C ASP A 332 -21.87 -25.37 9.51
N GLU A 333 -22.78 -24.39 9.62
CA GLU A 333 -22.41 -22.98 9.74
C GLU A 333 -21.51 -22.71 10.95
N ASP A 334 -21.77 -23.35 12.09
CA ASP A 334 -21.00 -23.15 13.31
C ASP A 334 -19.58 -23.71 13.16
N ALA A 335 -19.40 -24.87 12.55
CA ALA A 335 -18.08 -25.43 12.25
C ALA A 335 -17.26 -24.52 11.32
N ILE A 336 -17.90 -23.95 10.29
CA ILE A 336 -17.25 -23.01 9.37
C ILE A 336 -16.82 -21.74 10.11
N ARG A 337 -17.70 -21.15 10.94
CA ARG A 337 -17.42 -19.94 11.73
C ARG A 337 -16.32 -20.17 12.76
N GLN A 338 -16.34 -21.31 13.48
CA GLN A 338 -15.31 -21.67 14.44
C GLN A 338 -13.94 -21.85 13.77
N ARG A 339 -13.91 -22.48 12.58
CA ARG A 339 -12.65 -22.58 11.82
C ARG A 339 -12.18 -21.21 11.35
N ALA A 340 -13.08 -20.36 10.87
CA ALA A 340 -12.76 -19.00 10.45
C ALA A 340 -12.16 -18.19 11.60
N ASP A 341 -12.74 -18.25 12.80
CA ASP A 341 -12.22 -17.58 14.00
C ASP A 341 -10.83 -18.05 14.40
N ARG A 342 -10.59 -19.36 14.39
CA ARG A 342 -9.27 -19.91 14.68
C ARG A 342 -8.23 -19.44 13.66
N LEU A 343 -8.53 -19.53 12.37
CA LEU A 343 -7.58 -19.15 11.32
C LEU A 343 -7.33 -17.65 11.30
N SER A 344 -8.36 -16.82 11.52
CA SER A 344 -8.18 -15.38 11.60
C SER A 344 -7.43 -14.95 12.86
N THR A 345 -7.51 -15.71 13.95
CA THR A 345 -6.66 -15.50 15.13
C THR A 345 -5.19 -15.80 14.82
N ILE A 346 -4.89 -16.91 14.14
CA ILE A 346 -3.51 -17.22 13.69
C ILE A 346 -3.00 -16.13 12.73
N ALA A 347 -3.87 -15.60 11.87
CA ALA A 347 -3.53 -14.52 10.94
C ALA A 347 -3.03 -13.25 11.64
N LEU A 348 -3.46 -12.98 12.88
CA LEU A 348 -2.95 -11.84 13.66
C LEU A 348 -1.45 -11.97 13.99
N ASP A 349 -0.95 -13.19 14.15
CA ASP A 349 0.48 -13.44 14.37
C ASP A 349 1.27 -13.46 13.05
N VAL A 350 0.63 -13.92 11.96
CA VAL A 350 1.26 -13.97 10.63
C VAL A 350 1.48 -12.56 10.07
N TRP A 351 0.46 -11.73 10.15
CA TRP A 351 0.46 -10.35 9.69
C TRP A 351 0.28 -9.44 10.89
N ALA A 352 1.29 -9.36 11.75
CA ALA A 352 1.20 -8.60 13.00
C ALA A 352 1.09 -7.09 12.75
N ALA A 353 0.28 -6.40 13.57
CA ALA A 353 0.30 -4.96 13.66
C ALA A 353 1.57 -4.46 14.37
N PRO A 354 2.06 -3.23 14.08
CA PRO A 354 3.10 -2.61 14.87
C PRO A 354 2.68 -2.52 16.34
N LYS A 355 3.63 -2.76 17.25
CA LYS A 355 3.41 -2.63 18.70
C LYS A 355 4.40 -1.62 19.23
N LEU A 356 3.87 -0.53 19.80
CA LEU A 356 4.66 0.55 20.36
C LEU A 356 3.96 1.07 21.62
N GLU A 357 4.74 1.35 22.66
CA GLU A 357 4.24 1.98 23.88
C GLU A 357 3.61 3.33 23.55
N THR A 358 2.46 3.64 24.16
CA THR A 358 1.73 4.89 23.87
C THR A 358 2.62 6.11 24.12
N SER A 359 3.43 6.12 25.18
CA SER A 359 4.35 7.22 25.48
C SER A 359 5.41 7.46 24.40
N VAL A 360 5.87 6.40 23.74
CA VAL A 360 6.81 6.50 22.63
C VAL A 360 6.10 7.01 21.39
N LEU A 361 4.90 6.50 21.09
CA LEU A 361 4.08 6.95 19.96
C LEU A 361 3.77 8.45 20.03
N GLU A 362 3.47 8.97 21.22
CA GLU A 362 3.24 10.41 21.45
C GLU A 362 4.46 11.28 21.09
N CYS A 363 5.68 10.76 21.23
CA CYS A 363 6.91 11.48 20.83
C CYS A 363 7.06 11.63 19.31
N TYR A 364 6.33 10.83 18.52
CA TYR A 364 6.30 10.91 17.06
C TYR A 364 5.12 11.72 16.52
N LYS A 365 4.12 12.03 17.34
CA LYS A 365 3.06 12.95 16.93
C LYS A 365 3.65 14.33 16.75
N SER A 366 3.50 14.89 15.56
CA SER A 366 3.84 16.29 15.30
C SER A 366 3.02 17.17 16.26
N LYS A 367 3.71 17.91 17.14
CA LYS A 367 3.04 18.99 17.85
C LYS A 367 2.61 20.01 16.79
N PRO A 368 1.32 20.36 16.68
CA PRO A 368 0.92 21.43 15.78
C PRO A 368 1.77 22.65 16.13
N ALA A 369 2.42 23.25 15.13
CA ALA A 369 3.08 24.51 15.33
C ALA A 369 2.01 25.48 15.83
N GLN A 370 2.09 25.87 17.10
CA GLN A 370 1.24 26.93 17.65
C GLN A 370 1.64 28.25 16.95
N GLN A 371 1.17 28.47 15.73
CA GLN A 371 0.87 29.83 15.33
C GLN A 371 -0.39 30.20 16.11
N GLY A 372 -0.22 31.06 17.12
CA GLY A 372 -1.20 31.35 18.16
C GLY A 372 -2.46 32.10 17.71
N TYR A 373 -3.01 31.79 16.55
CA TYR A 373 -4.32 32.24 16.13
C TYR A 373 -5.38 31.22 16.54
N THR A 374 -6.51 31.75 16.93
CA THR A 374 -7.69 31.03 17.42
C THR A 374 -8.91 31.65 16.75
N ILE A 375 -10.09 31.03 16.90
CA ILE A 375 -11.31 31.57 16.30
C ILE A 375 -11.61 32.99 16.78
N GLU A 376 -11.20 33.33 18.01
CA GLU A 376 -11.30 34.65 18.63
C GLU A 376 -10.57 35.74 17.83
N ASN A 377 -9.56 35.37 17.04
CA ASN A 377 -8.85 36.28 16.15
C ASN A 377 -9.60 36.56 14.84
N HIS A 378 -10.75 35.93 14.61
CA HIS A 378 -11.61 36.12 13.44
C HIS A 378 -13.00 36.63 13.85
N PRO A 379 -13.17 37.94 14.13
CA PRO A 379 -14.45 38.50 14.61
C PRO A 379 -15.64 38.21 13.70
N LEU A 380 -15.41 38.14 12.38
CA LEU A 380 -16.45 37.81 11.40
C LEU A 380 -17.00 36.38 11.54
N LEU A 381 -16.23 35.47 12.15
CA LEU A 381 -16.60 34.08 12.41
C LEU A 381 -17.22 33.87 13.80
N VAL A 382 -16.92 34.76 14.76
CA VAL A 382 -17.42 34.68 16.14
C VAL A 382 -18.76 35.41 16.30
N SER A 383 -18.83 36.66 15.84
CA SER A 383 -19.99 37.54 16.06
C SER A 383 -20.44 38.28 14.80
N GLY A 384 -19.86 37.95 13.64
CA GLY A 384 -20.24 38.55 12.36
C GLY A 384 -21.49 37.92 11.75
N PRO A 385 -22.03 38.51 10.65
CA PRO A 385 -23.21 37.98 9.95
C PRO A 385 -23.04 36.53 9.46
N MET A 386 -21.80 36.08 9.27
CA MET A 386 -21.47 34.73 8.80
C MET A 386 -21.13 33.73 9.90
N ALA A 387 -21.26 34.11 11.18
CA ALA A 387 -20.93 33.24 12.31
C ALA A 387 -21.73 31.93 12.30
N GLU A 388 -23.05 31.99 12.08
CA GLU A 388 -23.88 30.78 12.07
C GLU A 388 -23.60 29.90 10.84
N VAL A 389 -23.45 30.50 9.66
CA VAL A 389 -23.09 29.77 8.44
C VAL A 389 -21.74 29.06 8.60
N PHE A 390 -20.74 29.75 9.15
CA PHE A 390 -19.43 29.16 9.42
C PHE A 390 -19.50 28.04 10.46
N LYS A 391 -20.27 28.22 11.54
CA LYS A 391 -20.42 27.21 12.59
C LYS A 391 -20.98 25.90 12.04
N VAL A 392 -22.01 25.95 11.20
CA VAL A 392 -22.58 24.76 10.58
C VAL A 392 -21.59 24.18 9.55
N PHE A 393 -20.98 25.02 8.71
CA PHE A 393 -19.96 24.59 7.76
C PHE A 393 -18.80 23.85 8.45
N ARG A 394 -18.26 24.40 9.54
CA ARG A 394 -17.16 23.82 10.32
C ARG A 394 -17.49 22.42 10.79
N LYS A 395 -18.70 22.24 11.34
CA LYS A 395 -19.18 20.93 11.80
C LYS A 395 -19.29 19.93 10.65
N GLU A 396 -19.85 20.33 9.51
CA GLU A 396 -20.00 19.46 8.33
C GLU A 396 -18.63 19.06 7.76
N VAL A 397 -17.67 19.99 7.67
CA VAL A 397 -16.33 19.68 7.15
C VAL A 397 -15.54 18.78 8.10
N GLN A 398 -15.61 19.02 9.41
CA GLN A 398 -14.99 18.14 10.41
C GLN A 398 -15.62 16.74 10.45
N ALA A 399 -16.87 16.60 10.04
CA ALA A 399 -17.56 15.32 9.95
C ALA A 399 -17.28 14.55 8.65
N LEU A 400 -16.51 15.12 7.71
CA LEU A 400 -16.20 14.43 6.44
C LEU A 400 -15.32 13.19 6.64
N ASP A 401 -14.30 13.29 7.50
CA ASP A 401 -13.43 12.17 7.87
C ASP A 401 -12.68 12.51 9.17
N ASP A 402 -12.38 11.50 10.00
CA ASP A 402 -11.66 11.65 11.27
C ASP A 402 -10.25 12.25 11.11
N CYS A 403 -9.66 12.19 9.92
CA CYS A 403 -8.35 12.80 9.64
C CYS A 403 -8.39 14.31 9.43
N VAL A 404 -9.57 14.93 9.33
CA VAL A 404 -9.71 16.36 9.09
C VAL A 404 -9.28 17.15 10.33
N THR A 405 -8.29 18.01 10.15
CA THR A 405 -7.80 18.96 11.16
C THR A 405 -8.09 20.39 10.72
N GLU A 406 -8.27 21.27 11.70
CA GLU A 406 -8.55 22.69 11.50
C GLU A 406 -7.42 23.53 12.07
N GLU A 407 -6.98 24.54 11.31
CA GLU A 407 -5.96 25.49 11.74
C GLU A 407 -6.42 26.92 11.45
N PHE A 408 -6.42 27.77 12.48
CA PHE A 408 -6.66 29.20 12.33
C PHE A 408 -5.33 29.88 11.99
N LEU A 409 -5.32 30.63 10.89
CA LEU A 409 -4.18 31.43 10.43
C LEU A 409 -4.59 32.89 10.41
N LYS A 410 -3.62 33.81 10.39
CA LYS A 410 -3.87 35.26 10.52
C LYS A 410 -5.05 35.81 9.69
N PHE A 411 -5.27 35.29 8.48
CA PHE A 411 -6.28 35.80 7.55
C PHE A 411 -7.35 34.77 7.13
N TYR A 412 -7.16 33.49 7.42
CA TYR A 412 -8.04 32.44 6.92
C TYR A 412 -8.05 31.23 7.87
N VAL A 413 -9.05 30.36 7.70
CA VAL A 413 -9.14 29.07 8.39
C VAL A 413 -8.81 27.99 7.37
N ALA A 414 -7.85 27.13 7.69
CA ALA A 414 -7.45 26.01 6.85
C ALA A 414 -8.00 24.70 7.41
N TYR A 415 -8.59 23.89 6.53
CA TYR A 415 -8.93 22.50 6.81
C TYR A 415 -7.96 21.59 6.05
N LYS A 416 -7.36 20.64 6.78
CA LYS A 416 -6.28 19.80 6.28
C LYS A 416 -6.57 18.33 6.57
N ALA A 417 -6.29 17.45 5.61
CA ALA A 417 -6.08 16.03 5.90
C ALA A 417 -4.58 15.70 5.85
N GLU A 418 -3.92 15.94 4.73
CA GLU A 418 -2.44 15.92 4.65
C GLU A 418 -1.84 17.32 4.52
N SER A 419 -2.36 18.06 3.55
CA SER A 419 -2.19 19.49 3.34
C SER A 419 -3.57 20.14 3.36
N ASN A 420 -3.64 21.46 3.17
CA ASN A 420 -4.91 22.16 3.03
C ASN A 420 -5.70 21.53 1.86
N PHE A 421 -6.94 21.15 2.10
CA PHE A 421 -7.91 20.81 1.05
C PHE A 421 -8.97 21.91 0.91
N VAL A 422 -9.23 22.66 1.99
CA VAL A 422 -10.08 23.85 1.96
C VAL A 422 -9.48 24.99 2.78
N ASP A 423 -9.53 26.19 2.21
CA ASP A 423 -9.19 27.43 2.90
C ASP A 423 -10.37 28.40 2.88
N ILE A 424 -10.67 29.01 4.04
CA ILE A 424 -11.83 29.89 4.22
C ILE A 424 -11.37 31.29 4.62
N VAL A 425 -11.68 32.25 3.76
CA VAL A 425 -11.51 33.68 4.05
C VAL A 425 -12.89 34.26 4.41
N PRO A 426 -13.12 34.65 5.68
CA PRO A 426 -14.38 35.25 6.07
C PRO A 426 -14.54 36.65 5.48
N GLN A 427 -15.74 36.96 4.97
CA GLN A 427 -16.13 38.29 4.51
C GLN A 427 -17.47 38.69 5.15
N THR A 428 -17.82 39.97 5.13
CA THR A 428 -19.03 40.49 5.79
C THR A 428 -20.34 39.88 5.25
N LYS A 429 -20.37 39.49 3.98
CA LYS A 429 -21.58 38.99 3.29
C LYS A 429 -21.51 37.53 2.85
N ARG A 430 -20.35 36.89 2.96
CA ARG A 430 -20.12 35.51 2.50
C ARG A 430 -18.83 34.95 3.08
N LEU A 431 -18.71 33.63 3.10
CA LEU A 431 -17.44 32.93 3.22
C LEU A 431 -16.89 32.71 1.80
N ARG A 432 -15.64 33.11 1.58
CA ARG A 432 -14.92 32.78 0.36
C ARG A 432 -14.13 31.49 0.61
N ILE A 433 -14.43 30.46 -0.15
CA ILE A 433 -13.89 29.12 0.03
C ILE A 433 -13.00 28.81 -1.17
N SER A 434 -11.75 28.45 -0.90
CA SER A 434 -10.82 27.95 -1.91
C SER A 434 -10.68 26.44 -1.73
N LEU A 435 -10.85 25.68 -2.82
CA LEU A 435 -10.70 24.24 -2.82
C LEU A 435 -9.36 23.87 -3.45
N ASN A 436 -8.56 23.05 -2.77
CA ASN A 436 -7.23 22.68 -3.24
C ASN A 436 -7.30 21.54 -4.26
N MET A 437 -7.75 21.88 -5.46
CA MET A 437 -7.77 21.00 -6.63
C MET A 437 -7.73 21.82 -7.93
N PRO A 438 -7.30 21.22 -9.06
CA PRO A 438 -7.36 21.86 -10.36
C PRO A 438 -8.80 22.14 -10.80
N PHE A 439 -9.03 23.30 -11.38
CA PHE A 439 -10.34 23.72 -11.86
C PHE A 439 -10.97 22.75 -12.89
N PRO A 440 -10.23 22.13 -13.83
CA PRO A 440 -10.83 21.18 -14.78
C PRO A 440 -11.40 19.90 -14.13
N GLU A 441 -11.06 19.62 -12.87
CA GLU A 441 -11.38 18.35 -12.21
C GLU A 441 -12.55 18.49 -11.22
N ILE A 442 -13.06 19.71 -10.99
CA ILE A 442 -14.24 19.91 -10.14
C ILE A 442 -15.51 19.58 -10.92
N ASN A 443 -16.34 18.70 -10.38
CA ASN A 443 -17.69 18.46 -10.86
C ASN A 443 -18.65 19.47 -10.22
N ASP A 444 -18.89 20.57 -10.95
CA ASP A 444 -19.75 21.68 -10.54
C ASP A 444 -20.93 21.87 -11.52
N PRO A 445 -21.98 21.03 -11.45
CA PRO A 445 -23.12 21.10 -12.37
C PRO A 445 -23.91 22.42 -12.29
N LYS A 446 -23.77 23.20 -11.21
CA LYS A 446 -24.41 24.52 -11.05
C LYS A 446 -23.55 25.69 -11.52
N GLY A 447 -22.28 25.47 -11.91
CA GLY A 447 -21.38 26.52 -12.38
C GLY A 447 -21.10 27.63 -11.36
N LEU A 448 -21.08 27.30 -10.06
CA LEU A 448 -20.83 28.26 -8.98
C LEU A 448 -19.34 28.49 -8.70
N CYS A 449 -18.48 27.59 -9.19
CA CYS A 449 -17.04 27.65 -9.04
C CYS A 449 -16.40 28.61 -10.03
N LYS A 450 -15.27 29.21 -9.63
CA LYS A 450 -14.45 30.07 -10.49
C LYS A 450 -13.04 29.52 -10.59
N ASP A 451 -12.47 29.60 -11.78
CA ASP A 451 -11.05 29.34 -12.03
C ASP A 451 -10.23 30.55 -11.57
N VAL A 452 -9.25 30.26 -10.76
CA VAL A 452 -8.42 31.21 -10.01
C VAL A 452 -6.96 30.75 -10.01
N SER A 453 -6.61 29.79 -10.88
CA SER A 453 -5.25 29.26 -11.11
C SER A 453 -4.20 30.34 -11.42
N SER A 454 -4.63 31.47 -12.00
CA SER A 454 -3.77 32.60 -12.40
C SER A 454 -3.83 33.81 -11.45
N VAL A 455 -4.50 33.69 -10.30
CA VAL A 455 -4.77 34.81 -9.39
C VAL A 455 -3.99 34.67 -8.08
N GLY A 456 -3.14 35.66 -7.76
CA GLY A 456 -2.46 35.73 -6.47
C GLY A 456 -3.44 36.00 -5.32
N ARG A 457 -3.56 35.06 -4.36
CA ARG A 457 -4.53 35.13 -3.26
C ARG A 457 -4.10 34.32 -2.04
N TRP A 458 -4.84 34.49 -0.94
CA TRP A 458 -4.69 33.68 0.28
C TRP A 458 -5.48 32.38 0.16
N GLY A 459 -4.82 31.25 0.44
CA GLY A 459 -5.37 29.90 0.27
C GLY A 459 -4.74 29.15 -0.90
N ASN A 460 -4.78 27.82 -0.85
CA ASN A 460 -4.25 26.92 -1.87
C ASN A 460 -5.38 26.45 -2.81
N GLY A 461 -5.04 26.20 -4.08
CA GLY A 461 -5.95 25.62 -5.07
C GLY A 461 -6.41 26.53 -6.19
N ASP A 462 -7.00 25.93 -7.22
CA ASP A 462 -7.41 26.61 -8.46
C ASP A 462 -8.91 26.86 -8.54
N VAL A 463 -9.67 26.46 -7.51
CA VAL A 463 -11.13 26.60 -7.46
C VAL A 463 -11.54 27.58 -6.35
N GLU A 464 -12.45 28.51 -6.65
CA GLU A 464 -13.13 29.36 -5.66
C GLU A 464 -14.65 29.15 -5.70
N VAL A 465 -15.28 29.03 -4.54
CA VAL A 465 -16.74 29.08 -4.39
C VAL A 465 -17.12 30.02 -3.24
N SER A 466 -18.29 30.65 -3.33
CA SER A 466 -18.84 31.50 -2.28
C SER A 466 -19.94 30.78 -1.53
N LEU A 467 -20.00 30.97 -0.20
CA LEU A 467 -21.08 30.48 0.65
C LEU A 467 -21.67 31.66 1.42
N ALA A 468 -22.92 32.01 1.12
CA ALA A 468 -23.60 33.17 1.72
C ALA A 468 -24.78 32.78 2.63
N SER A 469 -25.34 31.58 2.48
CA SER A 469 -26.48 31.11 3.28
C SER A 469 -26.41 29.61 3.59
N LEU A 470 -27.21 29.16 4.55
CA LEU A 470 -27.32 27.73 4.89
C LEU A 470 -27.98 26.89 3.78
N GLU A 471 -28.74 27.52 2.87
CA GLU A 471 -29.39 26.82 1.75
C GLU A 471 -28.38 26.34 0.70
N GLU A 472 -27.28 27.07 0.53
CA GLU A 472 -26.18 26.73 -0.38
C GLU A 472 -25.27 25.65 0.21
N LEU A 473 -25.29 25.47 1.53
CA LEU A 473 -24.34 24.65 2.27
C LEU A 473 -24.24 23.21 1.77
N PRO A 474 -25.34 22.44 1.55
CA PRO A 474 -25.23 21.06 1.11
C PRO A 474 -24.48 20.90 -0.22
N TYR A 475 -24.68 21.85 -1.14
CA TYR A 475 -23.99 21.85 -2.42
C TYR A 475 -22.50 22.17 -2.27
N VAL A 476 -22.18 23.20 -1.50
CA VAL A 476 -20.79 23.59 -1.24
C VAL A 476 -20.02 22.48 -0.51
N ILE A 477 -20.65 21.79 0.45
CA ILE A 477 -20.03 20.63 1.12
C ILE A 477 -19.76 19.49 0.12
N GLY A 478 -20.61 19.30 -0.89
CA GLY A 478 -20.35 18.37 -1.99
C GLY A 478 -19.08 18.71 -2.79
N LEU A 479 -18.83 20.00 -3.05
CA LEU A 479 -17.60 20.46 -3.72
C LEU A 479 -16.37 20.32 -2.80
N VAL A 480 -16.50 20.65 -1.51
CA VAL A 480 -15.46 20.48 -0.50
C VAL A 480 -15.02 19.00 -0.39
N ARG A 481 -15.99 18.09 -0.40
CA ARG A 481 -15.75 16.65 -0.37
C ARG A 481 -14.90 16.18 -1.55
N GLN A 482 -15.13 16.69 -2.77
CA GLN A 482 -14.31 16.35 -3.94
C GLN A 482 -12.83 16.74 -3.75
N SER A 483 -12.56 17.89 -3.11
CA SER A 483 -11.18 18.30 -2.83
C SER A 483 -10.50 17.43 -1.77
N LEU A 484 -11.25 16.98 -0.75
CA LEU A 484 -10.77 16.02 0.23
C LEU A 484 -10.50 14.65 -0.42
N GLU A 485 -11.46 14.11 -1.19
CA GLU A 485 -11.36 12.83 -1.89
C GLU A 485 -10.17 12.81 -2.85
N ARG A 486 -9.94 13.91 -3.60
CA ARG A 486 -8.74 14.09 -4.42
C ARG A 486 -7.46 13.89 -3.63
N GLN A 487 -7.33 14.57 -2.49
CA GLN A 487 -6.15 14.47 -1.65
C GLN A 487 -5.97 13.06 -1.07
N MET A 488 -7.07 12.36 -0.81
CA MET A 488 -7.09 10.98 -0.33
C MET A 488 -6.78 9.94 -1.43
N GLY A 489 -6.55 10.38 -2.68
CA GLY A 489 -6.27 9.51 -3.82
C GLY A 489 -7.51 8.85 -4.43
N GLY A 490 -8.67 9.48 -4.24
CA GLY A 490 -10.00 9.01 -4.65
C GLY A 490 -10.45 9.44 -6.05
N ILE A 491 -9.57 9.98 -6.90
CA ILE A 491 -9.92 10.29 -8.29
C ILE A 491 -8.98 9.48 -9.20
N GLU A 492 -9.55 8.48 -9.87
CA GLU A 492 -8.99 7.78 -11.04
C GLU A 492 -9.12 8.65 -12.29
#